data_AF-A0A409W5U7-F1
#
_entry.id   AF-A0A409W5U7-F1
#
_cell.length_a   1.000
_cell.length_b   1.000
_cell.length_c   1.000
_cell.angle_alpha   90.00
_cell.angle_beta   90.00
_cell.angle_gamma   90.00
#
_symmetry.space_group_name_H-M   'P 1'
#
loop_
_entity.id
_entity.type
_entity.pdbx_description
1 polymer ?
#
loop_
_entity_poly.entity_id
_entity_poly.type
_entity_poly.pdbx_seq_one_letter_code
_entity_poly.pdbx_strand_id
1 'polypeptide(L)'
;MAKLALTFVSAALALHGTLAQVVIGFHGTNNNTAAIWQQQGNIARPPGSGGGESGADAELGPGLYVTDDPIIALAFANNNAQVNPGTTPRVCAISAISTPVWNTAVQKVFLPQNQQDIALIGDSATPAIKQRFENRRTRYINLVLPGVQASTTVRFSLFNAREGNGQLVLAPQIQELFRADCFVYNGGNLPGGFVGFPTFAYNSAATRTAWNIAPENLPAARTATAAFP
;
A
#
# COMPACT_ATOMS: atom_id res chain seq x y z
N MET A 1 -54.04 -23.63 34.32
CA MET A 1 -52.89 -24.57 34.36
C MET A 1 -52.52 -24.85 32.90
N ALA A 2 -51.48 -24.19 32.38
CA ALA A 2 -50.13 -24.74 32.10
C ALA A 2 -50.09 -25.53 30.76
N LYS A 3 -49.15 -25.35 29.83
CA LYS A 3 -47.97 -24.49 29.66
C LYS A 3 -47.73 -24.45 28.14
N LEU A 4 -47.68 -23.28 27.52
CA LEU A 4 -47.30 -23.11 26.11
C LEU A 4 -45.76 -23.12 26.06
N ALA A 5 -45.17 -24.17 25.47
CA ALA A 5 -43.73 -24.27 25.32
C ALA A 5 -43.28 -23.37 24.15
N LEU A 6 -42.75 -22.20 24.48
CA LEU A 6 -42.11 -21.29 23.53
C LEU A 6 -40.71 -21.83 23.23
N THR A 7 -40.55 -22.51 22.10
CA THR A 7 -39.25 -22.93 21.59
C THR A 7 -38.54 -21.68 21.06
N PHE A 8 -37.65 -21.11 21.86
CA PHE A 8 -36.70 -20.09 21.39
C PHE A 8 -35.73 -20.77 20.41
N VAL A 9 -35.96 -20.59 19.11
CA VAL A 9 -34.92 -20.74 18.12
C VAL A 9 -34.03 -19.51 18.26
N SER A 10 -32.91 -19.65 18.98
CA SER A 10 -31.84 -18.66 18.93
C SER A 10 -31.26 -18.65 17.53
N ALA A 11 -31.83 -17.84 16.65
CA ALA A 11 -31.12 -17.32 15.50
C ALA A 11 -30.04 -16.38 16.05
N ALA A 12 -28.87 -16.94 16.34
CA ALA A 12 -27.64 -16.16 16.38
C ALA A 12 -27.38 -15.69 14.94
N LEU A 13 -28.11 -14.64 14.53
CA LEU A 13 -27.76 -13.85 13.38
C LEU A 13 -26.44 -13.18 13.76
N ALA A 14 -25.33 -13.82 13.39
CA ALA A 14 -24.03 -13.19 13.39
C ALA A 14 -24.11 -12.06 12.36
N LEU A 15 -24.57 -10.90 12.83
CA LEU A 15 -24.30 -9.61 12.23
C LEU A 15 -22.78 -9.38 12.32
N HIS A 16 -22.02 -10.14 11.53
CA HIS A 16 -20.79 -9.63 10.95
C HIS A 16 -21.24 -8.58 9.94
N GLY A 17 -21.69 -7.44 10.45
CA GLY A 17 -21.70 -6.19 9.72
C GLY A 17 -20.24 -5.92 9.37
N THR A 18 -19.80 -6.52 8.28
CA THR A 18 -18.52 -6.22 7.66
C THR A 18 -18.62 -4.75 7.31
N LEU A 19 -18.03 -3.88 8.14
CA LEU A 19 -17.62 -2.59 7.65
C LEU A 19 -16.78 -2.91 6.42
N ALA A 20 -17.29 -2.57 5.23
CA ALA A 20 -16.64 -2.88 3.97
C ALA A 20 -15.19 -2.42 4.10
N GLN A 21 -14.27 -3.38 4.07
CA GLN A 21 -12.87 -3.06 4.26
C GLN A 21 -12.38 -2.32 3.04
N VAL A 22 -11.68 -1.20 3.27
CA VAL A 22 -11.10 -0.43 2.18
C VAL A 22 -9.90 -1.20 1.67
N VAL A 23 -10.08 -1.85 0.52
CA VAL A 23 -8.99 -2.32 -0.30
C VAL A 23 -8.27 -1.07 -0.83
N ILE A 24 -6.95 -1.01 -0.63
CA ILE A 24 -6.12 0.14 -0.97
C ILE A 24 -5.28 -0.10 -2.24
N GLY A 25 -5.21 -1.34 -2.73
CA GLY A 25 -4.58 -1.70 -4.01
C GLY A 25 -4.10 -3.15 -4.01
N PHE A 26 -3.15 -3.44 -4.89
CA PHE A 26 -2.60 -4.77 -5.12
C PHE A 26 -1.09 -4.82 -4.94
N HIS A 27 -0.59 -5.94 -4.43
CA HIS A 27 0.84 -6.23 -4.27
C HIS A 27 1.19 -7.56 -4.94
N GLY A 28 2.32 -7.60 -5.64
CA GLY A 28 2.87 -8.80 -6.25
C GLY A 28 3.93 -9.48 -5.37
N THR A 29 3.75 -10.74 -5.05
CA THR A 29 4.67 -11.52 -4.20
C THR A 29 4.72 -12.99 -4.62
N ASN A 30 5.30 -13.85 -3.79
CA ASN A 30 5.31 -15.31 -3.96
C ASN A 30 4.43 -16.04 -2.93
N ASN A 31 4.14 -17.32 -3.17
CA ASN A 31 3.26 -18.13 -2.32
C ASN A 31 3.76 -18.35 -0.89
N ASN A 32 5.07 -18.33 -0.64
CA ASN A 32 5.59 -18.49 0.72
C ASN A 32 5.30 -17.24 1.55
N THR A 33 5.56 -16.05 1.00
CA THR A 33 5.22 -14.77 1.65
C THR A 33 3.72 -14.61 1.81
N ALA A 34 2.93 -14.96 0.78
CA ALA A 34 1.47 -14.94 0.87
C ALA A 34 0.93 -15.82 2.01
N ALA A 35 1.48 -17.03 2.17
CA ALA A 35 1.07 -17.94 3.24
C ALA A 35 1.37 -17.37 4.63
N ILE A 36 2.50 -16.69 4.81
CA ILE A 36 2.86 -16.02 6.08
C ILE A 36 1.83 -14.95 6.42
N TRP A 37 1.49 -14.05 5.49
CA TRP A 37 0.52 -12.99 5.75
C TRP A 37 -0.88 -13.53 6.02
N GLN A 38 -1.30 -14.56 5.29
CA GLN A 38 -2.58 -15.22 5.53
C GLN A 38 -2.63 -15.89 6.91
N GLN A 39 -1.55 -16.53 7.34
CA GLN A 39 -1.47 -17.16 8.66
C GLN A 39 -1.47 -16.13 9.80
N GLN A 40 -0.80 -14.99 9.61
CA GLN A 40 -0.69 -13.94 10.63
C GLN A 40 -1.93 -13.04 10.70
N GLY A 41 -2.70 -12.95 9.61
CA GLY A 41 -3.86 -12.08 9.49
C GLY A 41 -3.51 -10.61 9.22
N ASN A 42 -2.23 -10.28 9.11
CA ASN A 42 -1.71 -8.96 8.77
C ASN A 42 -0.45 -9.07 7.90
N ILE A 43 -0.03 -7.94 7.33
CA ILE A 43 1.23 -7.85 6.60
C ILE A 43 2.36 -7.78 7.62
N ALA A 44 3.32 -8.70 7.50
CA ALA A 44 4.55 -8.66 8.27
C ALA A 44 5.76 -9.00 7.41
N ARG A 45 6.94 -8.64 7.91
CA ARG A 45 8.19 -9.01 7.27
C ARG A 45 8.44 -10.53 7.41
N PRO A 46 8.69 -11.27 6.31
CA PRO A 46 9.02 -12.69 6.39
C PRO A 46 10.32 -12.94 7.20
N PRO A 47 10.36 -13.94 8.10
CA PRO A 47 11.60 -14.33 8.78
C PRO A 47 12.69 -14.73 7.80
N GLY A 48 13.94 -14.35 8.05
CA GLY A 48 15.09 -14.72 7.19
C GLY A 48 15.19 -13.94 5.87
N SER A 49 14.26 -13.02 5.58
CA SER A 49 14.42 -12.06 4.49
C SER A 49 15.52 -11.03 4.85
N GLY A 50 16.73 -11.27 4.33
CA GLY A 50 17.86 -10.33 4.45
C GLY A 50 17.54 -8.93 3.92
N GLY A 51 16.53 -8.82 3.06
CA GLY A 51 15.84 -7.59 2.67
C GLY A 51 14.34 -7.84 2.64
N GLY A 52 13.60 -7.13 3.49
CA GLY A 52 12.13 -7.05 3.50
C GLY A 52 11.64 -5.67 3.08
N GLU A 53 12.47 -4.94 2.32
CA GLU A 53 11.95 -3.95 1.40
C GLU A 53 11.43 -4.77 0.22
N SER A 54 10.21 -4.50 -0.24
CA SER A 54 9.68 -5.09 -1.48
C SER A 54 10.80 -5.15 -2.53
N GLY A 55 10.96 -6.24 -3.27
CA GLY A 55 12.00 -6.37 -4.33
C GLY A 55 11.82 -5.42 -5.53
N ALA A 56 11.01 -4.37 -5.37
CA ALA A 56 10.92 -3.22 -6.24
C ALA A 56 11.97 -2.19 -5.80
N ASP A 57 12.52 -1.44 -6.75
CA ASP A 57 13.34 -0.27 -6.45
C ASP A 57 12.59 0.62 -5.42
N ALA A 58 13.27 1.04 -4.35
CA ALA A 58 12.67 1.77 -3.24
C ALA A 58 12.41 3.25 -3.61
N GLU A 59 11.75 3.47 -4.74
CA GLU A 59 11.55 4.77 -5.38
C GLU A 59 10.79 5.77 -4.50
N LEU A 60 9.89 5.28 -3.65
CA LEU A 60 9.16 6.06 -2.66
C LEU A 60 9.73 5.89 -1.24
N GLY A 61 10.80 5.10 -1.11
CA GLY A 61 11.44 4.74 0.14
C GLY A 61 11.14 3.32 0.62
N PRO A 62 11.63 2.97 1.82
CA PRO A 62 11.51 1.62 2.34
C PRO A 62 10.06 1.29 2.68
N GLY A 63 9.63 0.07 2.35
CA GLY A 63 8.32 -0.45 2.72
C GLY A 63 7.75 -1.46 1.74
N LEU A 64 6.43 -1.67 1.84
CA LEU A 64 5.67 -2.54 0.95
C LEU A 64 5.00 -1.70 -0.14
N TYR A 65 5.33 -2.00 -1.40
CA TYR A 65 4.78 -1.30 -2.55
C TYR A 65 3.43 -1.89 -2.94
N VAL A 66 2.46 -1.02 -3.18
CA VAL A 66 1.10 -1.36 -3.58
C VAL A 66 0.75 -0.50 -4.78
N THR A 67 0.07 -1.07 -5.77
CA THR A 67 -0.37 -0.38 -6.98
C THR A 67 -1.89 -0.45 -7.10
N ASP A 68 -2.50 0.51 -7.77
CA ASP A 68 -3.92 0.46 -8.12
C ASP A 68 -4.22 -0.50 -9.30
N ASP A 69 -3.19 -1.01 -9.98
CA ASP A 69 -3.32 -1.91 -11.13
C ASP A 69 -2.89 -3.36 -10.82
N PRO A 70 -3.81 -4.34 -10.84
CA PRO A 70 -3.48 -5.73 -10.58
C PRO A 70 -2.58 -6.38 -11.64
N ILE A 71 -2.52 -5.84 -12.87
CA ILE A 71 -1.61 -6.30 -13.92
C ILE A 71 -0.17 -5.89 -13.60
N ILE A 72 0.03 -4.67 -13.08
CA ILE A 72 1.33 -4.23 -12.57
C ILE A 72 1.75 -5.12 -11.39
N ALA A 73 0.85 -5.39 -10.45
CA ALA A 73 1.11 -6.31 -9.34
C ALA A 73 1.47 -7.73 -9.83
N LEU A 74 0.82 -8.23 -10.88
CA LEU A 74 1.15 -9.52 -11.49
C LEU A 74 2.58 -9.55 -12.07
N ALA A 75 3.00 -8.48 -12.75
CA ALA A 75 4.35 -8.37 -13.28
C ALA A 75 5.39 -8.49 -12.15
N PHE A 76 5.17 -7.79 -11.03
CA PHE A 76 6.03 -7.90 -9.85
C PHE A 76 5.97 -9.27 -9.18
N ALA A 77 4.80 -9.92 -9.14
CA ALA A 77 4.66 -11.28 -8.61
C ALA A 77 5.50 -12.28 -9.41
N ASN A 78 5.47 -12.19 -10.74
CA ASN A 78 6.27 -13.04 -11.63
C ASN A 78 7.77 -12.82 -11.43
N ASN A 79 8.22 -11.56 -11.39
CA ASN A 79 9.62 -11.24 -11.11
C ASN A 79 10.04 -11.75 -9.72
N ASN A 80 9.18 -11.61 -8.71
CA ASN A 80 9.46 -12.08 -7.36
C ASN A 80 9.61 -13.61 -7.29
N ALA A 81 8.78 -14.36 -8.03
CA ALA A 81 8.90 -15.80 -8.13
C ALA A 81 10.17 -16.25 -8.88
N GLN A 82 10.61 -15.49 -9.89
CA GLN A 82 11.87 -15.76 -10.60
C GLN A 82 13.10 -15.63 -9.69
N VAL A 83 13.13 -14.61 -8.82
CA VAL A 83 14.25 -14.40 -7.87
C VAL A 83 14.18 -15.27 -6.62
N ASN A 84 13.05 -15.96 -6.38
CA ASN A 84 12.86 -16.91 -5.28
C ASN A 84 12.54 -18.31 -5.84
N PRO A 85 13.56 -19.11 -6.24
CA PRO A 85 13.35 -20.42 -6.85
C PRO A 85 12.49 -21.36 -5.99
N GLY A 86 11.62 -22.12 -6.64
CA GLY A 86 10.70 -23.05 -5.96
C GLY A 86 9.43 -22.41 -5.43
N THR A 87 9.21 -21.13 -5.69
CA THR A 87 7.98 -20.42 -5.35
C THR A 87 7.12 -20.15 -6.60
N THR A 88 5.84 -19.86 -6.38
CA THR A 88 4.88 -19.48 -7.44
C THR A 88 4.37 -18.05 -7.22
N PRO A 89 4.13 -17.28 -8.29
CA PRO A 89 3.64 -15.90 -8.18
C PRO A 89 2.27 -15.83 -7.53
N ARG A 90 2.06 -14.79 -6.72
CA ARG A 90 0.78 -14.45 -6.09
C ARG A 90 0.53 -12.95 -6.17
N VAL A 91 -0.71 -12.58 -6.45
CA VAL A 91 -1.18 -11.21 -6.30
C VAL A 91 -2.02 -11.15 -5.04
N CYS A 92 -1.81 -10.12 -4.24
CA CYS A 92 -2.52 -9.88 -3.00
C CYS A 92 -3.28 -8.57 -3.09
N ALA A 93 -4.59 -8.63 -2.84
CA ALA A 93 -5.36 -7.42 -2.56
C ALA A 93 -5.02 -6.96 -1.13
N ILE A 94 -4.57 -5.72 -1.00
CA ILE A 94 -4.17 -5.14 0.28
C ILE A 94 -5.33 -4.32 0.83
N SER A 95 -5.76 -4.63 2.05
CA SER A 95 -6.86 -3.94 2.71
C SER A 95 -6.42 -3.32 4.03
N ALA A 96 -6.93 -2.14 4.34
CA ALA A 96 -6.85 -1.62 5.69
C ALA A 96 -7.74 -2.47 6.62
N ILE A 97 -7.19 -2.92 7.75
CA ILE A 97 -7.95 -3.68 8.76
C ILE A 97 -9.08 -2.81 9.33
N SER A 98 -8.85 -1.50 9.44
CA SER A 98 -9.84 -0.52 9.91
C SER A 98 -9.93 0.65 8.94
N THR A 99 -11.06 0.76 8.25
CA THR A 99 -11.37 1.87 7.33
C THR A 99 -11.30 3.25 8.02
N PRO A 100 -11.83 3.45 9.23
CA PRO A 100 -11.65 4.72 9.94
C PRO A 100 -10.18 5.05 10.21
N VAL A 101 -9.39 4.07 10.70
CA VAL A 101 -7.96 4.27 10.96
C VAL A 101 -7.21 4.61 9.68
N TRP A 102 -7.51 3.92 8.58
CA TRP A 102 -6.98 4.26 7.27
C TRP A 102 -7.34 5.70 6.90
N ASN A 103 -8.61 6.08 6.93
CA ASN A 103 -9.03 7.40 6.44
C ASN A 103 -8.51 8.55 7.32
N THR A 104 -8.40 8.39 8.64
CA THR A 104 -8.18 9.53 9.55
C THR A 104 -6.88 9.49 10.35
N ALA A 105 -6.39 8.32 10.75
CA ALA A 105 -5.23 8.20 11.65
C ALA A 105 -3.91 8.00 10.88
N VAL A 106 -3.93 7.15 9.85
CA VAL A 106 -2.75 6.90 9.00
C VAL A 106 -2.45 8.15 8.18
N GLN A 107 -1.26 8.72 8.37
CA GLN A 107 -0.83 9.90 7.64
C GLN A 107 -0.40 9.52 6.22
N LYS A 108 -0.83 10.32 5.24
CA LYS A 108 -0.65 10.03 3.81
C LYS A 108 -0.23 11.29 3.09
N VAL A 109 0.73 11.16 2.19
CA VAL A 109 1.18 12.26 1.33
C VAL A 109 1.27 11.82 -0.12
N PHE A 110 0.90 12.69 -1.05
CA PHE A 110 1.19 12.51 -2.46
C PHE A 110 2.51 13.20 -2.82
N LEU A 111 3.47 12.43 -3.33
CA LEU A 111 4.75 12.94 -3.81
C LEU A 111 4.60 13.46 -5.25
N PRO A 112 4.95 14.73 -5.50
CA PRO A 112 5.04 15.25 -6.85
C PRO A 112 5.98 14.43 -7.74
N GLN A 113 5.60 14.29 -9.01
CA GLN A 113 6.48 13.71 -10.03
C GLN A 113 7.77 14.51 -10.16
N ASN A 114 8.86 13.80 -10.50
CA ASN A 114 10.14 14.44 -10.77
C ASN A 114 10.00 15.41 -11.96
N GLN A 115 10.52 16.60 -11.78
CA GLN A 115 10.54 17.66 -12.78
C GLN A 115 11.71 18.60 -12.47
N GLN A 116 11.85 19.69 -13.23
CA GLN A 116 12.90 20.66 -12.97
C GLN A 116 12.85 21.11 -11.50
N ASP A 117 13.98 20.89 -10.80
CA ASP A 117 14.23 21.20 -9.39
C ASP A 117 13.40 20.39 -8.37
N ILE A 118 12.75 19.30 -8.78
CA ILE A 118 12.05 18.36 -7.89
C ILE A 118 12.54 16.95 -8.15
N ALA A 119 13.08 16.32 -7.10
CA ALA A 119 13.60 14.95 -7.16
C ALA A 119 13.28 14.19 -5.86
N LEU A 120 12.00 13.85 -5.67
CA LEU A 120 11.49 13.13 -4.50
C LEU A 120 11.29 11.62 -4.73
N ILE A 121 11.14 11.22 -6.00
CA ILE A 121 10.92 9.83 -6.40
C ILE A 121 12.22 9.31 -7.01
N GLY A 122 12.65 8.14 -6.57
CA GLY A 122 13.87 7.50 -7.04
C GLY A 122 14.57 6.68 -5.95
N ASP A 123 15.37 5.73 -6.43
CA ASP A 123 16.24 4.87 -5.64
C ASP A 123 17.63 4.78 -6.28
N SER A 124 18.58 4.20 -5.56
CA SER A 124 19.91 3.93 -6.08
C SER A 124 20.60 2.83 -5.27
N ALA A 125 21.36 1.97 -5.96
CA ALA A 125 22.31 1.06 -5.30
C ALA A 125 23.43 1.80 -4.53
N THR A 126 23.65 3.09 -4.79
CA THR A 126 24.62 3.90 -4.04
C THR A 126 24.00 4.41 -2.73
N PRO A 127 24.49 4.00 -1.54
CA PRO A 127 23.86 4.36 -0.27
C PRO A 127 23.69 5.86 -0.03
N ALA A 128 24.68 6.66 -0.47
CA ALA A 128 24.62 8.12 -0.35
C ALA A 128 23.48 8.73 -1.20
N ILE A 129 23.23 8.20 -2.39
CA ILE A 129 22.15 8.67 -3.28
C ILE A 129 20.80 8.22 -2.73
N LYS A 130 20.69 6.96 -2.25
CA LYS A 130 19.49 6.46 -1.58
C LYS A 130 19.13 7.31 -0.35
N GLN A 131 20.11 7.60 0.51
CA GLN A 131 19.92 8.46 1.69
C GLN A 131 19.50 9.87 1.30
N ARG A 132 20.05 10.43 0.22
CA ARG A 132 19.66 11.75 -0.28
C ARG A 132 18.17 11.79 -0.64
N PHE A 133 17.67 10.80 -1.37
CA PHE A 133 16.24 10.72 -1.68
C PHE A 133 15.37 10.61 -0.42
N GLU A 134 15.76 9.79 0.56
CA GLU A 134 15.05 9.71 1.84
C GLU A 134 15.07 11.03 2.62
N ASN A 135 16.18 11.75 2.62
CA ASN A 135 16.28 13.07 3.26
C ASN A 135 15.33 14.08 2.61
N ARG A 136 15.25 14.09 1.27
CA ARG A 136 14.30 14.94 0.53
C ARG A 136 12.86 14.58 0.85
N ARG A 137 12.49 13.29 0.82
CA ARG A 137 11.14 12.81 1.17
C ARG A 137 10.77 13.19 2.61
N THR A 138 11.68 12.96 3.55
CA THR A 138 11.49 13.31 4.96
C THR A 138 11.28 14.81 5.14
N ARG A 139 12.11 15.63 4.48
CA ARG A 139 11.97 17.09 4.53
C ARG A 139 10.65 17.55 3.92
N TYR A 140 10.25 16.98 2.79
CA TYR A 140 8.97 17.28 2.15
C TYR A 140 7.80 16.95 3.07
N ILE A 141 7.78 15.75 3.67
CA ILE A 141 6.76 15.32 4.64
C ILE A 141 6.67 16.32 5.80
N ASN A 142 7.80 16.70 6.39
CA ASN A 142 7.82 17.67 7.50
C ASN A 142 7.30 19.07 7.12
N LEU A 143 7.37 19.44 5.84
CA LEU A 143 6.84 20.72 5.34
C LEU A 143 5.33 20.67 5.11
N VAL A 144 4.80 19.55 4.62
CA VAL A 144 3.37 19.43 4.26
C VAL A 144 2.50 18.79 5.34
N LEU A 145 3.13 18.05 6.26
CA LEU A 145 2.52 17.41 7.43
C LEU A 145 3.39 17.68 8.67
N PRO A 146 3.37 18.91 9.23
CA PRO A 146 4.20 19.25 10.38
C PRO A 146 3.95 18.34 11.59
N GLY A 147 5.01 17.85 12.22
CA GLY A 147 4.93 16.96 13.39
C GLY A 147 4.71 15.48 13.07
N VAL A 148 4.55 15.12 11.79
CA VAL A 148 4.40 13.73 11.35
C VAL A 148 5.77 13.10 11.03
N GLN A 149 5.97 11.84 11.43
CA GLN A 149 7.20 11.11 11.10
C GLN A 149 7.11 10.44 9.72
N ALA A 150 8.16 10.60 8.92
CA ALA A 150 8.25 9.99 7.59
C ALA A 150 8.29 8.46 7.62
N SER A 151 8.64 7.85 8.77
CA SER A 151 8.66 6.40 9.03
C SER A 151 7.27 5.81 9.26
N THR A 152 6.24 6.62 9.51
CA THR A 152 4.86 6.16 9.69
C THR A 152 3.91 6.71 8.63
N THR A 153 4.46 7.41 7.62
CA THR A 153 3.69 8.06 6.57
C THR A 153 3.63 7.17 5.33
N VAL A 154 2.42 6.92 4.83
CA VAL A 154 2.22 6.30 3.51
C VAL A 154 2.50 7.34 2.43
N ARG A 155 3.30 6.98 1.44
CA ARG A 155 3.70 7.88 0.36
C ARG A 155 3.09 7.36 -0.93
N PHE A 156 2.34 8.21 -1.62
CA PHE A 156 1.73 7.94 -2.91
C PHE A 156 2.53 8.63 -4.02
N SER A 157 2.53 8.05 -5.21
CA SER A 157 2.94 8.72 -6.44
C SER A 157 2.22 8.12 -7.64
N LEU A 158 2.41 8.72 -8.82
CA LEU A 158 2.13 8.01 -10.06
C LEU A 158 3.25 6.99 -10.29
N PHE A 159 2.84 5.78 -10.68
CA PHE A 159 3.75 4.74 -11.18
C PHE A 159 4.11 5.04 -12.63
N ASN A 160 3.10 5.27 -13.47
CA ASN A 160 3.26 5.69 -14.85
C ASN A 160 2.34 6.87 -15.14
N ALA A 161 2.91 8.06 -15.27
CA ALA A 161 2.13 9.27 -15.51
C ALA A 161 1.36 9.27 -16.85
N ARG A 162 1.79 8.47 -17.84
CA ARG A 162 1.09 8.35 -19.14
C ARG A 162 -0.15 7.47 -19.06
N GLU A 163 -0.07 6.41 -18.25
CA GLU A 163 -1.16 5.44 -18.07
C GLU A 163 -2.10 5.84 -16.93
N GLY A 164 -1.67 6.76 -16.06
CA GLY A 164 -2.47 7.25 -14.94
C GLY A 164 -2.48 6.31 -13.73
N ASN A 165 -1.75 5.19 -13.80
CA ASN A 165 -1.63 4.22 -12.73
C ASN A 165 -0.75 4.75 -11.60
N GLY A 166 -1.19 4.48 -10.38
CA GLY A 166 -0.58 4.91 -9.14
C GLY A 166 0.18 3.79 -8.42
N GLN A 167 1.05 4.23 -7.53
CA GLN A 167 1.68 3.39 -6.53
C GLN A 167 1.66 4.09 -5.17
N LEU A 168 1.72 3.28 -4.11
CA LEU A 168 1.96 3.74 -2.75
C LEU A 168 2.96 2.81 -2.07
N VAL A 169 3.66 3.33 -1.06
CA VAL A 169 4.46 2.52 -0.14
C VAL A 169 3.89 2.56 1.27
N LEU A 170 3.61 1.39 1.83
CA LEU A 170 3.29 1.22 3.24
C LEU A 170 4.60 1.18 4.04
N ALA A 171 4.81 2.22 4.84
CA ALA A 171 5.99 2.30 5.68
C ALA A 171 6.06 1.12 6.67
N PRO A 172 7.25 0.56 6.97
CA PRO A 172 7.38 -0.67 7.75
C PRO A 172 6.64 -0.65 9.10
N GLN A 173 6.64 0.51 9.76
CA GLN A 173 6.08 0.72 11.10
C GLN A 173 4.55 0.63 11.17
N ILE A 174 3.86 0.61 10.02
CA ILE A 174 2.39 0.59 9.96
C ILE A 174 1.84 -0.60 9.19
N GLN A 175 2.69 -1.51 8.70
CA GLN A 175 2.25 -2.64 7.86
C GLN A 175 1.26 -3.58 8.59
N GLU A 176 1.39 -3.69 9.92
CA GLU A 176 0.48 -4.48 10.75
C GLU A 176 -0.97 -3.97 10.76
N LEU A 177 -1.22 -2.73 10.31
CA LEU A 177 -2.56 -2.15 10.17
C LEU A 177 -3.28 -2.62 8.90
N PHE A 178 -2.61 -3.44 8.09
CA PHE A 178 -3.09 -3.92 6.80
C PHE A 178 -3.08 -5.44 6.76
N ARG A 179 -3.97 -5.99 5.94
CA ARG A 179 -4.03 -7.41 5.62
C ARG A 179 -3.87 -7.65 4.13
N ALA A 180 -3.55 -8.89 3.78
CA ALA A 180 -3.38 -9.33 2.41
C ALA A 180 -4.29 -10.52 2.09
N ASP A 181 -5.16 -10.34 1.10
CA ASP A 181 -5.99 -11.41 0.53
C ASP A 181 -5.35 -11.87 -0.78
N CYS A 182 -4.56 -12.94 -0.71
CA CYS A 182 -3.71 -13.40 -1.81
C CYS A 182 -4.33 -14.52 -2.66
N PHE A 183 -4.16 -14.43 -3.97
CA PHE A 183 -4.73 -15.34 -4.96
C PHE A 183 -3.79 -15.55 -6.15
N VAL A 184 -4.06 -16.58 -6.95
CA VAL A 184 -3.47 -16.71 -8.28
C VAL A 184 -4.20 -15.76 -9.21
N TYR A 185 -3.46 -14.92 -9.92
CA TYR A 185 -4.02 -14.00 -10.90
C TYR A 185 -3.30 -14.18 -12.24
N ASN A 186 -4.07 -14.42 -13.30
CA ASN A 186 -3.54 -14.72 -14.64
C ASN A 186 -3.82 -13.60 -15.65
N GLY A 187 -4.04 -12.37 -15.17
CA GLY A 187 -4.37 -11.20 -16.02
C GLY A 187 -5.82 -11.16 -16.50
N GLY A 188 -6.67 -12.06 -15.99
CA GLY A 188 -8.10 -12.11 -16.30
C GLY A 188 -8.94 -11.24 -15.35
N ASN A 189 -10.15 -11.72 -15.03
CA ASN A 189 -10.99 -11.08 -14.03
C ASN A 189 -10.43 -11.29 -12.61
N LEU A 190 -10.54 -10.27 -11.78
CA LEU A 190 -10.27 -10.40 -10.35
C LEU A 190 -11.27 -11.38 -9.69
N PRO A 191 -10.86 -12.10 -8.63
CA PRO A 191 -11.76 -12.96 -7.87
C PRO A 191 -12.99 -12.20 -7.33
N GLY A 192 -14.08 -12.93 -7.11
CA GLY A 192 -15.29 -12.38 -6.47
C GLY A 192 -14.96 -11.69 -5.15
N GLY A 193 -15.52 -10.49 -4.92
CA GLY A 193 -15.17 -9.62 -3.79
C GLY A 193 -14.17 -8.51 -4.12
N PHE A 194 -13.44 -8.63 -5.24
CA PHE A 194 -12.59 -7.57 -5.79
C PHE A 194 -13.07 -7.08 -7.17
N VAL A 195 -14.19 -7.63 -7.65
CA VAL A 195 -14.89 -7.18 -8.87
C VAL A 195 -15.37 -5.74 -8.66
N GLY A 196 -14.93 -4.82 -9.51
CA GLY A 196 -15.24 -3.41 -9.34
C GLY A 196 -14.38 -2.71 -8.27
N PHE A 197 -13.19 -3.26 -7.95
CA PHE A 197 -12.13 -2.42 -7.37
C PHE A 197 -12.10 -1.15 -8.21
N PRO A 198 -12.34 0.03 -7.62
CA PRO A 198 -12.61 1.20 -8.44
C PRO A 198 -11.44 1.41 -9.38
N THR A 199 -11.68 2.06 -10.51
CA THR A 199 -10.63 2.79 -11.21
C THR A 199 -10.13 3.90 -10.28
N PHE A 200 -9.54 3.50 -9.16
CA PHE A 200 -8.93 4.33 -8.16
C PHE A 200 -7.59 4.69 -8.73
N ALA A 201 -7.58 5.65 -9.63
CA ALA A 201 -6.35 6.36 -9.86
C ALA A 201 -6.05 7.10 -8.55
N TYR A 202 -4.95 6.77 -7.87
CA TYR A 202 -4.57 7.44 -6.61
C TYR A 202 -4.45 8.97 -6.75
N ASN A 203 -4.38 9.46 -7.99
CA ASN A 203 -4.38 10.88 -8.33
C ASN A 203 -5.78 11.52 -8.42
N SER A 204 -6.87 10.75 -8.30
CA SER A 204 -8.22 11.33 -8.39
C SER A 204 -8.52 12.22 -7.18
N ALA A 205 -9.15 13.37 -7.42
CA ALA A 205 -9.52 14.30 -6.35
C ALA A 205 -10.44 13.63 -5.31
N ALA A 206 -11.39 12.80 -5.77
CA ALA A 206 -12.31 12.08 -4.90
C ALA A 206 -11.58 11.12 -3.95
N THR A 207 -10.61 10.33 -4.46
CA THR A 207 -9.80 9.42 -3.64
C THR A 207 -8.94 10.18 -2.64
N ARG A 208 -8.25 11.23 -3.09
CA ARG A 208 -7.39 12.05 -2.23
C ARG A 208 -8.17 12.67 -1.08
N THR A 209 -9.38 13.16 -1.34
CA THR A 209 -10.29 13.66 -0.29
C THR A 209 -10.78 12.53 0.61
N ALA A 210 -11.27 11.42 0.07
CA ALA A 210 -11.85 10.33 0.86
C ALA A 210 -10.82 9.66 1.79
N TRP A 211 -9.56 9.55 1.36
CA TRP A 211 -8.48 8.93 2.12
C TRP A 211 -7.61 9.94 2.89
N ASN A 212 -7.98 11.22 2.87
CA ASN A 212 -7.23 12.30 3.51
C ASN A 212 -5.73 12.27 3.14
N ILE A 213 -5.46 12.23 1.84
CA ILE A 213 -4.09 12.27 1.31
C ILE A 213 -3.67 13.74 1.20
N ALA A 214 -2.60 14.13 1.88
CA ALA A 214 -2.04 15.47 1.73
C ALA A 214 -1.69 15.72 0.24
N PRO A 215 -2.20 16.81 -0.35
CA PRO A 215 -2.02 17.06 -1.77
C PRO A 215 -0.56 17.38 -2.11
N GLU A 216 -0.24 17.32 -3.38
CA GLU A 216 1.06 17.75 -3.91
C GLU A 216 1.31 19.23 -3.60
N ASN A 217 2.52 19.55 -3.12
CA ASN A 217 2.96 20.92 -2.87
C ASN A 217 4.30 21.18 -3.56
N LEU A 218 4.26 21.73 -4.78
CA LEU A 218 5.45 21.95 -5.59
C LEU A 218 6.48 22.88 -4.92
N PRO A 219 6.10 24.02 -4.31
CA PRO A 219 7.04 24.86 -3.55
C PRO A 219 7.76 24.11 -2.43
N ALA A 220 7.04 23.30 -1.65
CA ALA A 220 7.64 22.49 -0.58
C ALA A 220 8.56 21.40 -1.16
N ALA A 221 8.18 20.78 -2.28
CA ALA A 221 8.99 19.77 -2.95
C ALA A 221 10.31 20.32 -3.51
N ARG A 222 10.29 21.53 -4.10
CA ARG A 222 11.51 22.24 -4.52
C ARG A 222 12.38 22.58 -3.32
N THR A 223 11.78 23.12 -2.26
CA THR A 223 12.49 23.43 -1.00
C THR A 223 13.16 22.18 -0.43
N ALA A 224 12.47 21.05 -0.43
CA ALA A 224 13.00 19.79 0.07
C ALA A 224 14.13 19.24 -0.82
N THR A 225 14.00 19.37 -2.14
CA THR A 225 15.03 18.93 -3.10
C THR A 225 16.29 19.78 -2.98
N ALA A 226 16.15 21.11 -2.91
CA ALA A 226 17.26 22.05 -2.78
C ALA A 226 18.04 21.91 -1.46
N ALA A 227 17.37 21.46 -0.39
CA ALA A 227 18.03 21.20 0.89
C ALA A 227 19.02 20.02 0.84
N PHE A 228 18.92 19.14 -0.17
CA PHE A 228 19.76 17.96 -0.34
C PHE A 228 20.11 17.75 -1.82
N PRO A 229 21.03 18.53 -2.41
CA PRO A 229 21.35 18.47 -3.85
C PRO A 229 21.94 17.13 -4.32
#